data_AF-X1LZC6-F1
#
_entry.id   AF-X1LZC6-F1
#
_cell.length_a   1.000
_cell.length_b   1.000
_cell.length_c   1.000
_cell.angle_alpha   90.00
_cell.angle_beta   90.00
_cell.angle_gamma   90.00
#
_symmetry.space_group_name_H-M   'P 1'
#
loop_
_entity.id
_entity.type
_entity.pdbx_description
1 polymer ?
#
loop_
_entity_poly.entity_id
_entity_poly.type
_entity_poly.pdbx_seq_one_letter_code
_entity_poly.pdbx_strand_id
1 'polypeptide(L)' 'MSLSRVVITGLGAISPLGLTVGDMWNGLCEGRCGIGKITAFDPVGFSCKLAGEVPDFK' A
#
# COMPACT_ATOMS: atom_id res chain seq x y z
N MET A 1 -26.02 -16.38 -25.84
CA MET A 1 -24.63 -15.91 -25.77
C MET A 1 -23.96 -16.61 -24.60
N SER A 2 -22.88 -17.37 -24.85
CA SER A 2 -22.03 -17.90 -23.77
C SER A 2 -21.07 -16.80 -23.36
N LEU A 3 -21.12 -16.35 -22.11
CA LEU A 3 -20.15 -15.40 -21.59
C LEU A 3 -18.77 -16.08 -21.54
N SER A 4 -17.77 -15.50 -22.21
CA SER A 4 -16.39 -15.96 -22.09
C SER A 4 -15.91 -15.79 -20.66
N ARG A 5 -15.24 -16.81 -20.11
CA ARG A 5 -14.65 -16.73 -18.77
C ARG A 5 -13.47 -15.75 -18.81
N VAL A 6 -13.56 -14.69 -18.03
CA VAL A 6 -12.47 -13.75 -17.79
C VAL A 6 -11.79 -14.12 -16.47
N VAL A 7 -10.47 -14.09 -16.44
CA VAL A 7 -9.66 -14.41 -15.26
C VAL A 7 -8.59 -13.34 -15.04
N ILE A 8 -8.10 -13.23 -13.82
CA ILE A 8 -6.94 -12.39 -13.47
C ILE A 8 -5.67 -13.23 -13.66
N THR A 9 -4.76 -12.77 -14.51
CA THR A 9 -3.50 -13.48 -14.83
C THR A 9 -2.27 -12.83 -14.20
N GLY A 10 -2.41 -11.68 -13.56
CA GLY A 10 -1.32 -10.95 -12.92
C GLY A 10 -1.83 -9.96 -11.89
N LEU A 11 -1.00 -9.72 -10.88
CA LEU A 11 -1.25 -8.76 -9.81
C LEU A 11 0.00 -7.87 -9.65
N GLY A 12 -0.22 -6.60 -9.37
CA GLY A 12 0.83 -5.64 -9.02
C GLY A 12 0.28 -4.69 -7.95
N ALA A 13 1.11 -4.33 -6.97
CA ALA A 13 0.73 -3.42 -5.90
C ALA A 13 1.95 -2.67 -5.37
N ILE A 14 1.75 -1.38 -5.12
CA ILE A 14 2.63 -0.53 -4.31
C ILE A 14 1.74 0.05 -3.22
N SER A 15 2.16 -0.10 -1.98
CA SER A 15 1.36 0.26 -0.80
C SER A 15 2.26 0.70 0.35
N PRO A 16 1.70 1.28 1.42
CA PRO A 16 2.47 1.56 2.64
C PRO A 16 3.00 0.30 3.34
N LEU A 17 2.49 -0.88 2.97
CA LEU A 17 2.94 -2.17 3.49
C LEU A 17 4.04 -2.83 2.62
N GLY A 18 4.40 -2.20 1.48
CA GLY A 18 5.51 -2.64 0.64
C GLY A 18 5.30 -2.38 -0.86
N LEU A 19 6.36 -2.64 -1.62
CA LEU A 19 6.48 -2.32 -3.05
C LEU A 19 5.99 -3.44 -3.98
N THR A 20 5.57 -4.57 -3.40
CA THR A 20 5.07 -5.73 -4.14
C THR A 20 3.75 -6.23 -3.56
N VAL A 21 3.04 -7.04 -4.34
CA VAL A 21 1.84 -7.76 -3.87
C VAL A 21 2.16 -8.66 -2.69
N GLY A 22 3.32 -9.32 -2.70
CA GLY A 22 3.76 -10.20 -1.62
C GLY A 22 3.96 -9.44 -0.32
N ASP A 23 4.65 -8.29 -0.37
CA ASP A 23 4.89 -7.47 0.81
C ASP A 23 3.59 -6.95 1.41
N MET A 24 2.72 -6.40 0.55
CA MET A 24 1.40 -5.91 0.95
C MET A 24 0.57 -7.03 1.59
N TRP A 25 0.49 -8.19 0.94
CA TRP A 25 -0.32 -9.31 1.41
C TRP A 25 0.18 -9.85 2.75
N ASN A 26 1.49 -10.10 2.88
CA ASN A 26 2.08 -10.57 4.13
C ASN A 26 1.85 -9.55 5.27
N GLY A 27 1.96 -8.25 4.98
CA GLY A 27 1.70 -7.20 5.96
C GLY A 27 0.27 -7.16 6.45
N LEU A 28 -0.70 -7.36 5.55
CA LEU A 28 -2.10 -7.47 5.93
C LEU A 28 -2.35 -8.72 6.79
N CYS A 29 -1.83 -9.87 6.38
CA CYS A 29 -2.00 -11.14 7.11
C CYS A 29 -1.38 -11.10 8.51
N GLU A 30 -0.26 -10.41 8.69
CA GLU A 30 0.41 -10.25 9.98
C GLU A 30 -0.17 -9.12 10.85
N GLY A 31 -1.12 -8.34 10.31
CA GLY A 31 -1.69 -7.18 11.01
C GLY A 31 -0.72 -6.01 11.17
N ARG A 32 0.27 -5.88 10.27
CA ARG A 32 1.21 -4.75 10.29
C ARG A 32 0.47 -3.45 9.95
N CYS A 33 0.77 -2.39 10.69
CA CYS A 33 0.25 -1.06 10.41
C CYS A 33 1.18 -0.34 9.43
N GLY A 34 0.65 0.03 8.26
CA GLY A 34 1.38 0.84 7.27
C GLY A 34 1.24 2.35 7.49
N ILE A 35 0.67 2.80 8.60
CA ILE A 35 0.43 4.22 8.90
C ILE A 35 1.51 4.72 9.86
N GLY A 36 2.18 5.80 9.47
CA GLY A 36 3.23 6.45 10.23
C GLY A 36 3.08 7.96 10.26
N LYS A 37 4.07 8.65 10.85
CA LYS A 37 4.18 10.12 10.75
C LYS A 37 4.51 10.51 9.31
N ILE A 38 3.95 11.62 8.85
CA ILE A 38 4.32 12.20 7.54
C ILE A 38 5.81 12.53 7.54
N THR A 39 6.54 12.07 6.52
CA THR A 39 7.94 12.38 6.27
C THR A 39 8.17 13.03 4.90
N ALA A 40 7.19 12.95 3.99
CA ALA A 40 7.30 13.54 2.66
C ALA A 40 7.39 15.08 2.65
N PHE A 41 6.91 15.74 3.71
CA PHE A 41 6.94 17.20 3.90
C PHE A 41 6.75 17.57 5.37
N ASP A 42 6.88 18.87 5.73
CA ASP A 42 6.57 19.38 7.06
C ASP A 42 5.04 19.57 7.24
N PRO A 43 4.37 18.78 8.12
CA PRO A 43 2.93 18.85 8.30
C PRO A 43 2.49 19.95 9.30
N VAL A 44 3.32 20.95 9.60
CA VAL A 44 2.91 22.11 10.41
C VAL A 44 1.68 22.80 9.80
N GLY A 45 0.68 23.08 10.63
CA GLY A 45 -0.60 23.68 10.22
C GLY A 45 -1.69 22.68 9.84
N PHE A 46 -1.35 21.41 9.62
CA PHE A 46 -2.35 20.36 9.36
C PHE A 46 -2.88 19.75 10.66
N SER A 47 -4.19 19.48 10.69
CA SER A 47 -4.85 18.80 11.81
C SER A 47 -4.45 17.31 11.89
N CYS A 48 -4.19 16.67 10.75
CA CYS A 48 -3.67 15.30 10.67
C CYS A 48 -2.18 15.30 10.32
N LYS A 49 -1.38 14.48 11.02
CA LYS A 49 0.07 14.34 10.84
C LYS A 49 0.50 12.91 10.55
N LEU A 50 -0.46 12.05 10.23
CA LEU A 50 -0.26 10.64 9.94
C LEU A 50 -0.59 10.37 8.47
N ALA A 51 0.16 9.47 7.84
CA ALA A 51 -0.06 9.03 6.48
C ALA A 51 0.40 7.58 6.29
N GLY A 52 -0.15 6.91 5.27
CA GLY A 52 0.42 5.69 4.72
C GLY A 52 1.35 6.07 3.59
N GLU A 53 2.63 6.25 3.88
CA GLU A 53 3.64 6.60 2.88
C GLU A 53 4.21 5.31 2.26
N VAL A 54 4.47 5.36 0.95
CA VAL A 54 5.14 4.25 0.26
C VAL A 54 6.59 4.18 0.76
N PRO A 55 7.11 2.98 1.10
CA PRO A 55 8.51 2.84 1.47
C PRO A 55 9.46 3.32 0.37
N ASP A 56 10.68 3.74 0.74
CA ASP A 56 11.68 4.17 -0.22
C ASP A 56 11.92 3.12 -1.32
N PHE A 57 11.92 3.59 -2.57
CA PHE A 57 12.22 2.77 -3.73
C PHE A 57 13.73 2.50 -3.78
N LYS A 58 14.13 1.22 -3.78
CA LYS A 58 15.52 0.80 -3.95
C LYS A 58 15.73 0.16 -5.30
#